data_AF-A0A925DWX5-F1
#
_entry.id   AF-A0A925DWX5-F1
#
_cell.length_a   1.000
_cell.length_b   1.000
_cell.length_c   1.000
_cell.angle_alpha   90.00
_cell.angle_beta   90.00
_cell.angle_gamma   90.00
#
_symmetry.space_group_name_H-M   'P 1'
#
loop_
_entity.id
_entity.type
_entity.pdbx_description
1 polymer ?
#
loop_
_entity_poly.entity_id
_entity_poly.type
_entity_poly.pdbx_seq_one_letter_code
_entity_poly.pdbx_strand_id
1 'polypeptide(L)'
;WKFLNYIKEELLIVLGTSSSESALPSLMEKLEKMGCSKPVVGLVVPAGYSFNLDGTTLYLSMAVLFLAQVFKVDLSWSQIFTIIGILMITSKGAAGVTGSGFIVLASTLAVVKVIPMEGLALLLGVDRFMSEARSLTNFIGNGVATVFLANNEKEFDRLKMEKAFAKEEYEYDPLQNDV
;
A
#
# COMPACT_ATOMS: atom_id res chain seq x y z
N TRP A 1 8.79 14.46 2.69
CA TRP A 1 7.72 14.65 3.68
C TRP A 1 6.59 15.56 3.21
N LYS A 2 6.84 16.69 2.52
CA LYS A 2 5.77 17.57 1.99
C LYS A 2 4.67 16.84 1.21
N PHE A 3 5.02 15.85 0.40
CA PHE A 3 4.03 15.01 -0.31
C PHE A 3 3.09 14.24 0.63
N LEU A 4 3.59 13.71 1.74
CA LEU A 4 2.74 12.98 2.69
C LEU A 4 1.78 13.92 3.42
N ASN A 5 2.22 15.14 3.73
CA ASN A 5 1.33 16.18 4.22
C ASN A 5 0.26 16.49 3.16
N TYR A 6 0.69 16.60 1.89
CA TYR A 6 -0.18 16.85 0.72
C TYR A 6 -1.32 15.85 0.52
N ILE A 7 -1.16 14.62 1.01
CA ILE A 7 -2.18 13.59 0.91
C ILE A 7 -2.70 13.14 2.28
N LYS A 8 -2.49 13.93 3.34
CA LYS A 8 -2.82 13.53 4.72
C LYS A 8 -4.30 13.14 4.91
N GLU A 9 -5.20 13.83 4.23
CA GLU A 9 -6.65 13.58 4.32
C GLU A 9 -6.99 12.23 3.70
N GLU A 10 -6.41 11.93 2.55
CA GLU A 10 -6.51 10.63 1.90
C GLU A 10 -5.92 9.52 2.76
N LEU A 11 -4.77 9.77 3.40
CA LEU A 11 -4.17 8.80 4.32
C LEU A 11 -5.09 8.52 5.52
N LEU A 12 -5.76 9.54 6.07
CA LEU A 12 -6.74 9.34 7.14
C LEU A 12 -7.97 8.56 6.66
N ILE A 13 -8.44 8.80 5.44
CA ILE A 13 -9.54 8.02 4.83
C ILE A 13 -9.11 6.56 4.67
N VAL A 14 -7.94 6.31 4.06
CA VAL A 14 -7.42 4.95 3.86
C VAL A 14 -7.18 4.23 5.18
N LEU A 15 -6.70 4.94 6.21
CA LEU A 15 -6.55 4.41 7.56
C LEU A 15 -7.92 4.01 8.14
N GLY A 16 -8.92 4.87 8.05
CA GLY A 16 -10.26 4.63 8.60
C GLY A 16 -11.04 3.53 7.87
N THR A 17 -10.88 3.40 6.55
CA THR A 17 -11.58 2.38 5.75
C THR A 17 -10.77 1.10 5.56
N SER A 18 -9.47 1.12 5.88
CA SER A 18 -8.50 0.08 5.53
C SER A 18 -8.43 -0.21 4.02
N SER A 19 -8.90 0.69 3.14
CA SER A 19 -8.96 0.49 1.69
C SER A 19 -8.36 1.67 0.92
N SER A 20 -7.41 1.37 0.04
CA SER A 20 -6.84 2.34 -0.90
C SER A 20 -7.87 2.83 -1.94
N GLU A 21 -8.92 2.05 -2.21
CA GLU A 21 -9.97 2.41 -3.17
C GLU A 21 -10.74 3.66 -2.75
N SER A 22 -10.98 3.78 -1.44
CA SER A 22 -11.81 4.84 -0.85
C SER A 22 -11.27 6.24 -1.11
N ALA A 23 -9.95 6.36 -1.34
CA ALA A 23 -9.30 7.64 -1.60
C ALA A 23 -8.66 7.73 -3.00
N LEU A 24 -8.89 6.73 -3.86
CA LEU A 24 -8.27 6.66 -5.19
C LEU A 24 -8.63 7.86 -6.09
N PRO A 25 -9.92 8.28 -6.19
CA PRO A 25 -10.27 9.44 -7.01
C PRO A 25 -9.63 10.74 -6.49
N SER A 26 -9.60 10.92 -5.16
CA SER A 26 -9.00 12.10 -4.53
C SER A 26 -7.49 12.16 -4.79
N LEU A 27 -6.81 11.01 -4.70
CA LEU A 27 -5.39 10.91 -5.03
C LEU A 27 -5.10 11.33 -6.48
N MET A 28 -5.89 10.84 -7.42
CA MET A 28 -5.73 11.21 -8.84
C MET A 28 -5.90 12.72 -9.04
N GLU A 29 -6.95 13.31 -8.47
CA GLU A 29 -7.20 14.74 -8.54
C GLU A 29 -6.06 15.57 -7.92
N LYS A 30 -5.57 15.18 -6.73
CA LYS A 30 -4.45 15.85 -6.07
C LYS A 30 -3.15 15.74 -6.87
N LEU A 31 -2.84 14.58 -7.43
CA LEU A 31 -1.65 14.41 -8.26
C LEU A 31 -1.71 15.27 -9.53
N GLU A 32 -2.87 15.36 -10.18
CA GLU A 32 -3.07 16.27 -11.32
C GLU A 32 -2.89 17.74 -10.94
N LYS A 33 -3.50 18.17 -9.82
CA LYS A 33 -3.37 19.55 -9.31
C LYS A 33 -1.94 19.89 -8.90
N MET A 34 -1.22 18.93 -8.33
CA MET A 34 0.19 19.06 -7.95
C MET A 34 1.13 19.13 -9.16
N GLY A 35 0.67 18.74 -10.35
CA GLY A 35 1.41 18.94 -11.59
C GLY A 35 1.80 17.67 -12.34
N CYS A 36 1.38 16.49 -11.90
CA CYS A 36 1.46 15.28 -12.74
C CYS A 36 0.47 15.39 -13.90
N SER A 37 0.86 15.01 -15.11
CA SER A 37 -0.06 15.06 -16.24
C SER A 37 -1.16 14.00 -16.16
N LYS A 38 -2.33 14.31 -16.73
CA LYS A 38 -3.49 13.41 -16.76
C LYS A 38 -3.18 12.04 -17.36
N PRO A 39 -2.43 11.92 -18.48
CA PRO A 39 -2.08 10.60 -19.02
C PRO A 39 -1.28 9.73 -18.03
N VAL A 40 -0.31 10.33 -17.33
CA VAL A 40 0.50 9.59 -16.34
C VAL A 40 -0.36 9.18 -15.15
N VAL A 41 -1.15 10.09 -14.58
CA VAL A 41 -2.03 9.79 -13.45
C VAL A 41 -3.06 8.73 -13.82
N GLY A 42 -3.73 8.89 -14.96
CA GLY A 42 -4.78 8.00 -15.47
C GLY A 42 -4.32 6.58 -15.79
N LEU A 43 -3.02 6.37 -16.03
CA LEU A 43 -2.45 5.04 -16.23
C LEU A 43 -1.84 4.47 -14.94
N VAL A 44 -0.98 5.25 -14.27
CA VAL A 44 -0.14 4.75 -13.18
C VAL A 44 -0.94 4.50 -11.91
N VAL A 45 -1.87 5.38 -11.56
CA VAL A 45 -2.62 5.24 -10.30
C VAL A 45 -3.57 4.02 -10.34
N PRO A 46 -4.39 3.82 -11.39
CA PRO A 46 -5.24 2.63 -11.48
C PRO A 46 -4.45 1.34 -11.64
N ALA A 47 -3.37 1.34 -12.43
CA ALA A 47 -2.51 0.17 -12.57
C ALA A 47 -1.81 -0.16 -11.25
N GLY A 48 -1.27 0.84 -10.55
CA GLY A 48 -0.62 0.68 -9.25
C GLY A 48 -1.58 0.16 -8.18
N TYR A 49 -2.83 0.64 -8.14
CA TYR A 49 -3.82 0.14 -7.20
C TYR A 49 -4.01 -1.39 -7.29
N SER A 50 -4.04 -1.92 -8.52
CA SER A 50 -4.20 -3.36 -8.76
C SER A 50 -2.89 -4.14 -8.64
N PHE A 51 -1.78 -3.56 -9.14
CA PHE A 51 -0.53 -4.30 -9.35
C PHE A 51 0.61 -3.94 -8.40
N ASN A 52 0.55 -2.82 -7.69
CA ASN A 52 1.59 -2.36 -6.76
C ASN A 52 1.13 -2.55 -5.29
N LEU A 53 0.93 -3.82 -4.92
CA LEU A 53 0.55 -4.27 -3.59
C LEU A 53 1.77 -4.70 -2.76
N ASP A 54 2.76 -3.82 -2.69
CA ASP A 54 4.07 -4.11 -2.09
C ASP A 54 4.00 -4.24 -0.57
N GLY A 55 3.23 -3.38 0.11
CA GLY A 55 2.97 -3.50 1.54
C GLY A 55 2.30 -4.83 1.88
N THR A 56 1.37 -5.28 1.03
CA THR A 56 0.75 -6.61 1.16
C THR A 56 1.78 -7.72 1.04
N THR A 57 2.60 -7.70 -0.01
CA THR A 57 3.62 -8.73 -0.26
C THR A 57 4.65 -8.80 0.87
N LEU A 58 5.10 -7.65 1.35
CA LEU A 58 6.05 -7.52 2.45
C LEU A 58 5.49 -8.11 3.75
N TYR A 59 4.27 -7.71 4.14
CA TYR A 59 3.63 -8.26 5.33
C TYR A 59 3.42 -9.77 5.24
N LEU A 60 2.89 -10.28 4.12
CA LEU A 60 2.61 -11.70 3.99
C LEU A 60 3.88 -12.55 4.04
N SER A 61 4.97 -12.06 3.44
CA SER A 61 6.27 -12.72 3.50
C SER A 61 6.79 -12.78 4.94
N MET A 62 6.72 -11.65 5.67
CA MET A 62 7.11 -11.60 7.07
C MET A 62 6.23 -12.47 7.97
N ALA A 63 4.92 -12.53 7.71
CA ALA A 63 3.98 -13.37 8.44
C ALA A 63 4.32 -14.86 8.30
N VAL A 64 4.65 -15.31 7.08
CA VAL A 64 5.10 -16.69 6.85
C VAL A 64 6.40 -16.99 7.60
N LEU A 65 7.38 -16.08 7.54
CA LEU A 65 8.65 -16.24 8.27
C LEU A 65 8.45 -16.25 9.79
N PHE A 66 7.59 -15.38 10.31
CA PHE A 66 7.22 -15.34 11.72
C PHE A 66 6.62 -16.67 12.18
N LEU A 67 5.65 -17.22 11.42
CA LEU A 67 5.06 -18.51 11.75
C LEU A 67 6.10 -19.64 11.69
N ALA A 68 6.97 -19.65 10.68
CA ALA A 68 8.05 -20.62 10.60
C ALA A 68 8.94 -20.58 11.86
N GLN A 69 9.28 -19.39 12.36
CA GLN A 69 10.04 -19.23 13.60
C GLN A 69 9.28 -19.71 14.84
N VAL A 70 7.99 -19.35 14.97
CA VAL A 70 7.13 -19.79 16.10
C VAL A 70 7.05 -21.31 16.18
N PHE A 71 6.87 -21.98 15.05
CA PHE A 71 6.77 -23.44 14.97
C PHE A 71 8.12 -24.14 14.83
N LYS A 72 9.24 -23.39 14.86
CA LYS A 72 10.61 -23.93 14.69
C LYS A 72 10.76 -24.75 13.41
N VAL A 73 10.15 -24.28 12.33
CA VAL A 73 10.26 -24.85 10.98
C VAL A 73 11.37 -24.14 10.24
N ASP A 74 12.43 -24.86 9.93
CA ASP A 74 13.50 -24.35 9.07
C ASP A 74 13.05 -24.39 7.61
N LEU A 75 12.92 -23.20 7.00
CA LEU A 75 12.59 -23.09 5.59
C LEU A 75 13.84 -23.22 4.73
N SER A 76 13.82 -24.17 3.79
CA SER A 76 14.86 -24.26 2.77
C SER A 76 14.80 -23.07 1.81
N TRP A 77 15.91 -22.78 1.12
CA TRP A 77 15.92 -21.78 0.05
C TRP A 77 14.87 -22.04 -1.03
N SER A 78 14.64 -23.30 -1.40
CA SER A 78 13.59 -23.66 -2.38
C SER A 78 12.18 -23.32 -1.87
N GLN A 79 11.90 -23.54 -0.58
CA GLN A 79 10.63 -23.17 0.03
C GLN A 79 10.46 -21.65 0.09
N ILE A 80 11.51 -20.91 0.45
CA ILE A 80 11.49 -19.44 0.48
C ILE A 80 11.16 -18.90 -0.92
N PHE A 81 11.86 -19.35 -1.97
CA PHE A 81 11.55 -18.91 -3.34
C PHE A 81 10.15 -19.31 -3.79
N THR A 82 9.68 -20.50 -3.38
CA THR A 82 8.31 -20.94 -3.67
C THR A 82 7.27 -20.05 -2.99
N ILE A 83 7.45 -19.73 -1.71
CA ILE A 83 6.61 -18.82 -0.94
C ILE A 83 6.55 -17.45 -1.64
N ILE A 84 7.73 -16.88 -1.95
CA ILE A 84 7.81 -15.58 -2.62
C ILE A 84 7.08 -15.62 -3.98
N GLY A 85 7.29 -16.67 -4.78
CA GLY A 85 6.60 -16.85 -6.06
C GLY A 85 5.07 -16.90 -5.92
N ILE A 86 4.57 -17.70 -4.96
CA ILE A 86 3.13 -17.79 -4.67
C ILE A 86 2.60 -16.42 -4.24
N LEU A 87 3.26 -15.74 -3.30
CA LEU A 87 2.84 -14.44 -2.80
C LEU A 87 2.85 -13.37 -3.88
N MET A 88 3.83 -13.37 -4.79
CA MET A 88 3.87 -12.45 -5.92
C MET A 88 2.69 -12.64 -6.86
N ILE A 89 2.31 -13.89 -7.18
CA ILE A 89 1.18 -14.20 -8.06
C ILE A 89 -0.15 -13.87 -7.38
N THR A 90 -0.33 -14.36 -6.15
CA THR A 90 -1.60 -14.27 -5.42
C THR A 90 -1.89 -12.86 -4.91
N SER A 91 -0.87 -12.06 -4.59
CA SER A 91 -1.07 -10.67 -4.15
C SER A 91 -1.81 -9.82 -5.16
N LYS A 92 -1.62 -10.02 -6.48
CA LYS A 92 -2.28 -9.21 -7.52
C LYS A 92 -3.77 -9.53 -7.66
N GLY A 93 -4.20 -10.72 -7.24
CA GLY A 93 -5.62 -11.11 -7.20
C GLY A 93 -6.38 -10.59 -5.98
N ALA A 94 -5.69 -9.93 -5.04
CA ALA A 94 -6.25 -9.47 -3.77
C ALA A 94 -6.64 -7.97 -3.78
N ALA A 95 -6.47 -7.28 -4.91
CA ALA A 95 -6.76 -5.86 -5.06
C ALA A 95 -8.22 -5.53 -4.67
N GLY A 96 -8.38 -4.54 -3.79
CA GLY A 96 -9.67 -3.93 -3.45
C GLY A 96 -10.60 -4.65 -2.48
N VAL A 97 -10.23 -5.84 -2.00
CA VAL A 97 -11.04 -6.55 -1.00
C VAL A 97 -10.38 -6.44 0.37
N THR A 98 -10.99 -5.71 1.30
CA THR A 98 -10.50 -5.63 2.68
C THR A 98 -10.42 -7.02 3.30
N GLY A 99 -9.28 -7.36 3.92
CA GLY A 99 -9.04 -8.68 4.52
C GLY A 99 -8.61 -9.79 3.54
N SER A 100 -8.53 -9.50 2.23
CA SER A 100 -8.05 -10.47 1.22
C SER A 100 -6.64 -10.97 1.48
N GLY A 101 -5.78 -10.13 2.08
CA GLY A 101 -4.42 -10.53 2.40
C GLY A 101 -4.35 -11.71 3.38
N PHE A 102 -5.27 -11.80 4.35
CA PHE A 102 -5.31 -12.95 5.25
C PHE A 102 -5.72 -14.25 4.53
N ILE A 103 -6.64 -14.14 3.55
CA ILE A 103 -7.01 -15.26 2.69
C ILE A 103 -5.82 -15.71 1.85
N VAL A 104 -5.07 -14.76 1.26
CA VAL A 104 -3.84 -15.06 0.52
C VAL A 104 -2.81 -15.78 1.40
N LEU A 105 -2.66 -15.34 2.65
CA LEU A 105 -1.79 -16.00 3.62
C LEU A 105 -2.22 -17.46 3.84
N ALA A 106 -3.51 -17.67 4.14
CA ALA A 106 -4.07 -18.99 4.37
C ALA A 106 -3.89 -19.92 3.15
N SER A 107 -4.14 -19.41 1.94
CA SER A 107 -3.89 -20.14 0.69
C SER A 107 -2.41 -20.48 0.50
N THR A 108 -1.50 -19.55 0.82
CA THR A 108 -0.05 -19.78 0.71
C THR A 108 0.40 -20.90 1.66
N LEU A 109 -0.05 -20.87 2.92
CA LEU A 109 0.26 -21.94 3.89
C LEU A 109 -0.30 -23.30 3.43
N ALA A 110 -1.52 -23.33 2.88
CA ALA A 110 -2.13 -24.54 2.36
C ALA A 110 -1.38 -25.15 1.16
N VAL A 111 -0.67 -24.34 0.37
CA VAL A 111 0.15 -24.81 -0.75
C VAL A 111 1.51 -25.31 -0.26
N VAL A 112 2.17 -24.56 0.63
CA VAL A 112 3.53 -24.87 1.09
C VAL A 112 3.53 -26.05 2.07
N LYS A 113 2.45 -26.24 2.85
CA LYS A 113 2.19 -27.41 3.72
C LYS A 113 3.26 -27.74 4.76
N VAL A 114 4.14 -26.80 5.09
CA VAL A 114 5.20 -26.98 6.10
C VAL A 114 4.94 -26.25 7.41
N ILE A 115 4.02 -25.28 7.39
CA ILE A 115 3.60 -24.52 8.58
C ILE A 115 2.18 -24.95 8.95
N PRO A 116 1.90 -25.31 10.22
CA PRO A 116 0.57 -25.67 10.68
C PRO A 116 -0.46 -24.56 10.44
N MET A 117 -1.66 -24.91 9.96
CA MET A 117 -2.71 -23.91 9.65
C MET A 117 -3.27 -23.24 10.91
N GLU A 118 -3.21 -23.92 12.05
CA GLU A 118 -3.60 -23.40 13.35
C GLU A 118 -2.78 -22.15 13.72
N GLY A 119 -1.57 -22.02 13.17
CA GLY A 119 -0.71 -20.84 13.29
C GLY A 119 -1.36 -19.54 12.81
N LEU A 120 -2.30 -19.61 11.86
CA LEU A 120 -3.03 -18.43 11.36
C LEU A 120 -3.81 -17.73 12.49
N ALA A 121 -4.26 -18.47 13.50
CA ALA A 121 -4.98 -17.89 14.64
C ALA A 121 -4.12 -16.87 15.41
N LEU A 122 -2.79 -17.06 15.45
CA LEU A 122 -1.85 -16.14 16.10
C LEU A 122 -1.80 -14.78 15.40
N LEU A 123 -2.09 -14.74 14.11
CA LEU A 123 -2.03 -13.52 13.29
C LEU A 123 -3.37 -12.80 13.21
N LEU A 124 -4.48 -13.45 13.55
CA LEU A 124 -5.84 -12.96 13.31
C LEU A 124 -6.10 -11.59 13.97
N GLY A 125 -5.60 -11.39 15.20
CA GLY A 125 -5.69 -10.11 15.90
C GLY A 125 -4.80 -9.01 15.30
N VAL A 126 -3.60 -9.37 14.85
CA VAL A 126 -2.62 -8.41 14.31
C VAL A 126 -2.95 -8.05 12.86
N ASP A 127 -3.51 -8.99 12.08
CA ASP A 127 -3.83 -8.79 10.66
C ASP A 127 -4.80 -7.64 10.45
N ARG A 128 -5.70 -7.39 11.41
CA ARG A 128 -6.62 -6.26 11.36
C ARG A 128 -5.88 -4.92 11.27
N PHE A 129 -4.93 -4.68 12.18
CA PHE A 129 -4.10 -3.47 12.16
C PHE A 129 -3.15 -3.45 10.97
N MET A 130 -2.59 -4.62 10.61
CA MET A 130 -1.70 -4.73 9.47
C MET A 130 -2.43 -4.51 8.14
N SER A 131 -3.74 -4.74 8.07
CA SER A 131 -4.58 -4.36 6.91
C SER A 131 -4.48 -2.87 6.62
N GLU A 132 -4.58 -2.04 7.65
CA GLU A 132 -4.50 -0.58 7.53
C GLU A 132 -3.09 -0.14 7.10
N ALA A 133 -2.05 -0.68 7.76
CA ALA A 133 -0.65 -0.39 7.42
C ALA A 133 -0.29 -0.79 5.97
N ARG A 134 -0.81 -1.94 5.50
CA ARG A 134 -0.66 -2.39 4.10
C ARG A 134 -1.29 -1.40 3.14
N SER A 135 -2.54 -1.03 3.38
CA SER A 135 -3.28 -0.11 2.51
C SER A 135 -2.62 1.26 2.45
N LEU A 136 -2.12 1.80 3.57
CA LEU A 136 -1.35 3.05 3.60
C LEU A 136 -0.05 2.94 2.79
N THR A 137 0.72 1.87 2.99
CA THR A 137 1.99 1.66 2.29
C THR A 137 1.77 1.59 0.78
N ASN A 138 0.78 0.82 0.32
CA ASN A 138 0.42 0.70 -1.10
C ASN A 138 -0.03 2.05 -1.66
N PHE A 139 -0.88 2.78 -0.93
CA PHE A 139 -1.41 4.07 -1.35
C PHE A 139 -0.31 5.12 -1.52
N ILE A 140 0.60 5.21 -0.55
CA ILE A 140 1.79 6.09 -0.61
C ILE A 140 2.67 5.69 -1.78
N GLY A 141 2.96 4.39 -1.93
CA GLY A 141 3.78 3.85 -3.01
C GLY A 141 3.24 4.23 -4.40
N ASN A 142 1.92 4.14 -4.60
CA ASN A 142 1.27 4.51 -5.86
C ASN A 142 1.40 6.01 -6.16
N GLY A 143 1.21 6.86 -5.15
CA GLY A 143 1.41 8.30 -5.30
C GLY A 143 2.86 8.65 -5.66
N VAL A 144 3.82 8.09 -4.93
CA VAL A 144 5.26 8.29 -5.18
C VAL A 144 5.67 7.78 -6.56
N ALA A 145 5.21 6.59 -6.96
CA ALA A 145 5.50 6.03 -8.28
C ALA A 145 4.96 6.92 -9.41
N THR A 146 3.77 7.52 -9.21
CA THR A 146 3.18 8.44 -10.18
C THR A 146 4.00 9.72 -10.32
N VAL A 147 4.45 10.31 -9.21
CA VAL A 147 5.34 11.48 -9.23
C VAL A 147 6.67 11.15 -9.90
N PHE A 148 7.25 10.00 -9.58
CA PHE A 148 8.51 9.55 -10.15
C PHE A 148 8.39 9.40 -11.68
N LEU A 149 7.37 8.70 -12.16
CA LEU A 149 7.14 8.50 -13.59
C LEU A 149 6.81 9.80 -14.31
N ALA A 150 5.96 10.67 -13.74
CA ALA A 150 5.67 11.97 -14.32
C ALA A 150 6.96 12.80 -14.48
N ASN A 151 7.84 12.79 -13.48
CA ASN A 151 9.11 13.49 -13.58
C ASN A 151 10.07 12.85 -14.59
N ASN A 152 10.13 11.52 -14.67
CA ASN A 152 10.96 10.79 -15.64
C ASN A 152 10.56 11.09 -17.09
N GLU A 153 9.25 11.13 -17.35
CA GLU A 153 8.67 11.40 -18.67
C GLU A 153 8.62 12.90 -19.01
N LYS A 154 9.15 13.79 -18.14
CA LYS A 154 9.08 15.25 -18.28
C LYS A 154 7.64 15.81 -18.32
N GLU A 155 6.73 15.08 -17.68
CA GLU A 155 5.29 15.33 -17.56
C GLU A 155 4.92 15.82 -16.14
N PHE A 156 5.89 16.43 -15.44
CA PHE A 156 5.73 16.96 -14.08
C PHE A 156 6.03 18.45 -13.99
N ASP A 157 5.01 19.23 -13.66
CA ASP A 157 5.11 20.68 -13.47
C ASP A 157 5.55 21.02 -12.03
N ARG A 158 6.82 21.40 -11.88
CA ARG A 158 7.39 21.74 -10.57
C ARG A 158 6.81 23.02 -9.96
N LEU A 159 6.39 23.98 -10.79
CA LEU A 159 5.80 25.24 -10.29
C LEU A 159 4.41 25.00 -9.72
N LYS A 160 3.63 24.09 -10.33
CA LYS A 160 2.35 23.64 -9.75
C LYS A 160 2.55 22.92 -8.42
N MET A 161 3.56 22.07 -8.31
CA MET A 161 3.88 21.37 -7.06
C MET A 161 4.20 22.38 -5.94
N GLU A 162 5.06 23.36 -6.21
CA GLU A 162 5.42 24.38 -5.22
C GLU A 162 4.19 25.15 -4.73
N LYS A 163 3.29 25.53 -5.65
CA LYS A 163 2.01 26.18 -5.31
C LYS A 163 1.08 25.27 -4.52
N ALA A 164 0.99 24.00 -4.90
CA ALA A 164 0.13 23.01 -4.24
C ALA A 164 0.57 22.77 -2.79
N PHE A 165 1.88 22.62 -2.55
CA PHE A 165 2.43 22.46 -1.22
C PHE A 165 2.35 23.72 -0.37
N ALA A 166 2.53 24.91 -0.97
CA ALA A 166 2.37 26.17 -0.26
C ALA A 166 0.91 26.36 0.21
N LYS A 167 -0.07 26.07 -0.65
CA LYS A 167 -1.49 26.19 -0.29
C LYS A 167 -1.85 25.30 0.91
N GLU A 168 -1.30 24.11 0.96
CA GLU A 168 -1.53 23.19 2.07
C GLU A 168 -0.82 23.56 3.37
N GLU A 169 0.35 24.21 3.30
CA GLU A 169 1.00 24.80 4.47
C GLU A 169 0.14 25.91 5.10
N TYR A 170 -0.70 26.62 4.32
CA TYR A 170 -1.65 27.62 4.84
C TYR A 170 -2.99 27.03 5.32
N GLU A 171 -3.46 25.91 4.76
CA GLU A 171 -4.67 25.21 5.24
C GLU A 171 -4.39 24.29 6.45
N TYR A 172 -3.12 23.96 6.75
CA TYR A 172 -2.71 23.16 7.91
C TYR A 172 -1.92 23.99 8.94
N ASP A 173 -2.61 24.89 9.64
CA ASP A 173 -2.09 25.50 10.87
C ASP A 173 -2.92 24.99 12.07
N PRO A 174 -2.39 24.06 12.89
CA PRO A 174 -3.09 23.57 14.07
C PRO A 174 -3.31 24.64 15.16
N LEU A 175 -2.70 25.83 15.01
CA LEU A 175 -2.83 26.97 15.94
C LEU A 175 -3.79 28.06 15.43
N GLN A 176 -4.37 27.94 14.23
CA GLN A 176 -5.34 28.92 13.69
C GLN A 176 -6.81 28.58 13.96
N ASN A 177 -7.12 27.44 14.60
CA ASN A 177 -8.49 27.07 14.97
C ASN A 177 -8.95 27.57 16.35
N ASP A 178 -8.14 28.37 17.04
CA ASP A 178 -8.48 28.98 18.34
C ASP A 178 -8.40 30.51 18.28
N VAL A 179 -9.26 31.16 17.49
CA VAL A 179 -9.75 32.55 17.73
C VAL A 179 -11.16 32.72 17.19
#